data_AF-A0A820MQG0-F1
#
_entry.id   AF-A0A820MQG0-F1
#
_cell.length_a   1.000
_cell.length_b   1.000
_cell.length_c   1.000
_cell.angle_alpha   90.00
_cell.angle_beta   90.00
_cell.angle_gamma   90.00
#
_symmetry.space_group_name_H-M   'P 1'
#
loop_
_entity.id
_entity.type
_entity.pdbx_description
1 polymer ?
#
loop_
_entity_poly.entity_id
_entity_poly.type
_entity_poly.pdbx_seq_one_letter_code
_entity_poly.pdbx_strand_id
1 'polypeptide(L)'
;MQDLTHDHIARFIGICIDPKHQYIVTEYCPKGSLQDILQNEEIKLDTMFKHSIMHDIVKGMQHIHSSQIGSHGNLKSSNCVVDSRFICKITDFGLPTLRSNSNKGSPPPGVPKDAAFYK
;
A
#
# COMPACT_ATOMS: atom_id res chain seq x y z
N MET A 1 -9.69 -9.48 7.44
CA MET A 1 -8.62 -9.32 6.42
C MET A 1 -8.21 -10.65 5.81
N GLN A 2 -8.14 -11.75 6.58
CA GLN A 2 -7.80 -13.09 6.05
C GLN A 2 -8.73 -13.58 4.92
N ASP A 3 -10.00 -13.17 4.90
CA ASP A 3 -10.95 -13.58 3.85
C ASP A 3 -11.16 -12.56 2.72
N LEU A 4 -10.32 -11.51 2.63
CA LEU A 4 -10.34 -10.56 1.50
C LEU A 4 -9.40 -11.05 0.40
N THR A 5 -9.84 -12.01 -0.40
CA THR A 5 -9.09 -12.52 -1.55
C THR A 5 -9.67 -11.98 -2.84
N HIS A 6 -8.88 -11.21 -3.57
CA HIS A 6 -9.24 -10.65 -4.87
C HIS A 6 -7.99 -10.30 -5.68
N ASP A 7 -8.02 -10.47 -7.00
CA ASP A 7 -6.83 -10.32 -7.85
C ASP A 7 -6.19 -8.93 -7.77
N HIS A 8 -7.00 -7.90 -7.54
CA HIS A 8 -6.59 -6.49 -7.41
C HIS A 8 -6.45 -6.01 -5.96
N ILE A 9 -6.32 -6.95 -5.02
CA ILE A 9 -6.03 -6.69 -3.61
C ILE A 9 -4.71 -7.37 -3.27
N ALA A 10 -3.80 -6.63 -2.63
CA ALA A 10 -2.55 -7.20 -2.15
C ALA A 10 -2.87 -8.23 -1.06
N ARG A 11 -2.60 -9.50 -1.34
CA ARG A 11 -2.93 -10.61 -0.44
C ARG A 11 -2.17 -10.43 0.87
N PHE A 12 -2.92 -10.37 1.97
CA PHE A 12 -2.38 -10.40 3.31
C PHE A 12 -1.79 -11.78 3.61
N ILE A 13 -0.56 -11.82 4.11
CA ILE A 13 0.14 -13.05 4.51
C ILE A 13 0.12 -13.19 6.02
N GLY A 14 0.43 -12.12 6.76
CA GLY A 14 0.50 -12.17 8.20
C GLY A 14 0.96 -10.85 8.84
N ILE A 15 1.17 -10.91 10.15
CA ILE A 15 1.70 -9.80 10.95
C ILE A 15 2.95 -10.31 11.65
N CYS A 16 4.00 -9.50 11.67
CA CYS A 16 5.16 -9.71 12.52
C CYS A 16 5.11 -8.67 13.66
N ILE A 17 5.17 -9.15 14.89
CA ILE A 17 5.09 -8.31 16.09
C ILE A 17 6.39 -8.46 16.87
N ASP A 18 7.14 -7.38 16.98
CA ASP A 18 8.31 -7.20 17.84
C ASP A 18 7.95 -6.20 18.94
N PRO A 19 8.51 -6.28 20.16
CA PRO A 19 8.24 -5.30 21.22
C PRO A 19 8.38 -3.83 20.82
N LYS A 20 9.19 -3.51 19.78
CA LYS A 20 9.37 -2.14 19.30
C LYS A 20 8.62 -1.82 18.01
N HIS A 21 8.24 -2.82 17.22
CA HIS A 21 7.72 -2.61 15.88
C HIS A 21 6.62 -3.62 15.51
N GLN A 22 5.65 -3.15 14.73
CA GLN A 22 4.60 -3.99 14.18
C GLN A 22 4.67 -3.88 12.66
N TYR A 23 4.76 -5.02 11.98
CA TYR A 23 4.83 -5.10 10.53
C TYR A 23 3.67 -5.90 9.98
N ILE A 24 3.11 -5.44 8.88
CA ILE A 24 2.17 -6.19 8.07
C ILE A 24 2.93 -6.78 6.89
N VAL A 25 2.73 -8.07 6.67
CA VAL A 25 3.34 -8.80 5.57
C VAL A 25 2.26 -9.09 4.53
N THR A 26 2.45 -8.57 3.32
CA THR A 26 1.62 -8.82 2.15
C THR A 26 2.42 -9.49 1.05
N GLU A 27 1.75 -9.95 0.00
CA GLU A 27 2.42 -10.43 -1.20
C GLU A 27 3.37 -9.38 -1.79
N TYR A 28 4.49 -9.86 -2.35
CA TYR A 28 5.50 -9.00 -2.93
C TYR A 28 5.17 -8.64 -4.39
N CYS A 29 5.21 -7.34 -4.68
CA CYS A 29 4.94 -6.77 -5.99
C CYS A 29 6.24 -6.17 -6.57
N PRO A 30 6.93 -6.88 -7.48
CA PRO A 30 8.29 -6.53 -7.89
C PRO A 30 8.41 -5.25 -8.73
N LYS A 31 7.30 -4.70 -9.25
CA LYS A 31 7.31 -3.42 -9.97
C LYS A 31 7.17 -2.21 -9.05
N GLY A 32 7.11 -2.44 -7.74
CA GLY A 32 6.97 -1.39 -6.75
C GLY A 32 5.56 -0.82 -6.71
N SER A 33 5.45 0.41 -6.23
CA SER A 33 4.21 1.16 -6.19
C SER A 33 3.90 1.83 -7.53
N LEU A 34 2.63 2.19 -7.73
CA LEU A 34 2.23 3.02 -8.85
C LEU A 34 2.92 4.38 -8.80
N GLN A 35 3.25 4.90 -7.61
CA GLN A 35 4.04 6.11 -7.48
C GLN A 35 5.43 5.94 -8.11
N ASP A 36 6.10 4.83 -7.85
CA ASP A 36 7.43 4.53 -8.43
C ASP A 36 7.36 4.43 -9.96
N ILE A 37 6.30 3.80 -10.48
CA ILE A 37 6.06 3.68 -11.93
C ILE A 37 5.79 5.04 -12.57
N LEU A 38 4.98 5.89 -11.93
CA LEU A 38 4.65 7.23 -12.43
C LEU A 38 5.86 8.17 -12.43
N GLN A 39 6.82 7.94 -11.53
CA GLN A 39 8.05 8.72 -11.42
C GLN A 39 9.18 8.20 -12.32
N ASN A 40 9.03 7.01 -12.91
CA ASN A 40 10.03 6.42 -13.78
C ASN A 40 9.85 6.90 -15.23
N GLU A 41 10.73 7.80 -15.68
CA GLU A 41 10.72 8.36 -17.04
C GLU A 41 11.02 7.32 -18.14
N GLU A 42 11.65 6.19 -17.81
CA GLU A 42 11.92 5.11 -18.76
C GLU A 42 10.65 4.31 -19.11
N ILE A 43 9.62 4.36 -18.25
CA ILE A 43 8.36 3.66 -18.47
C ILE A 43 7.44 4.53 -19.33
N LYS A 44 7.18 4.07 -20.57
CA LYS A 44 6.20 4.72 -21.45
C LYS A 44 4.78 4.37 -21.02
N LEU A 45 4.12 5.32 -20.36
CA LEU A 45 2.72 5.22 -19.96
C LEU A 45 1.79 5.64 -21.10
N ASP A 46 1.57 4.74 -22.05
CA ASP A 46 0.57 4.95 -23.09
C ASP A 46 -0.87 4.94 -22.52
N THR A 47 -1.82 5.37 -23.35
CA THR A 47 -3.22 5.46 -22.94
C THR A 47 -3.79 4.10 -22.54
N MET A 48 -3.42 3.01 -23.21
CA MET A 48 -3.95 1.68 -22.89
C MET A 48 -3.46 1.20 -21.54
N PHE A 49 -2.16 1.39 -21.24
CA PHE A 49 -1.56 1.05 -19.97
C PHE A 49 -2.15 1.88 -18.82
N LYS A 50 -2.42 3.17 -19.03
CA LYS A 50 -3.15 3.99 -18.05
C LYS A 50 -4.55 3.43 -17.78
N HIS A 51 -5.28 3.04 -18.83
CA HIS A 51 -6.62 2.46 -18.68
C HIS A 51 -6.59 1.12 -17.95
N SER A 52 -5.63 0.24 -18.21
CA SER A 52 -5.52 -1.04 -17.51
C SER A 52 -5.30 -0.83 -16.02
N ILE A 53 -4.37 0.06 -15.62
CA ILE A 53 -4.11 0.36 -14.21
C ILE A 53 -5.34 0.99 -13.54
N MET A 54 -6.01 1.94 -14.19
CA MET A 54 -7.23 2.55 -13.64
C MET A 54 -8.32 1.51 -13.41
N HIS A 55 -8.52 0.61 -14.37
CA HIS A 55 -9.52 -0.44 -14.29
C HIS A 55 -9.24 -1.44 -13.16
N ASP A 56 -7.97 -1.83 -12.98
CA ASP A 56 -7.54 -2.67 -11.86
C ASP A 56 -7.83 -2.01 -10.49
N ILE A 57 -7.53 -0.72 -10.35
CA ILE A 57 -7.84 0.05 -9.13
C ILE A 57 -9.34 0.08 -8.88
N VAL A 58 -10.17 0.32 -9.91
CA VAL A 58 -11.63 0.34 -9.77
C VAL A 58 -12.14 -1.02 -9.27
N LYS A 59 -11.66 -2.14 -9.84
CA LYS A 59 -12.04 -3.49 -9.39
C LYS A 59 -11.63 -3.75 -7.94
N GLY A 60 -10.41 -3.37 -7.55
CA GLY A 60 -9.95 -3.50 -6.17
C GLY A 60 -10.81 -2.67 -5.20
N MET A 61 -11.11 -1.42 -5.54
CA MET A 61 -11.94 -0.54 -4.71
C MET A 61 -13.38 -1.04 -4.60
N GLN A 62 -13.95 -1.57 -5.68
CA GLN A 62 -15.27 -2.19 -5.67
C GLN A 62 -15.33 -3.35 -4.65
N HIS A 63 -14.29 -4.19 -4.61
CA HIS A 63 -14.20 -5.28 -3.64
C HIS A 63 -14.06 -4.77 -2.18
N ILE A 64 -13.28 -3.72 -1.95
CA ILE A 64 -13.17 -3.12 -0.61
C ILE A 64 -14.52 -2.55 -0.15
N HIS A 65 -15.20 -1.82 -1.03
CA HIS A 65 -16.48 -1.17 -0.73
C HIS A 65 -17.61 -2.18 -0.47
N SER A 66 -17.59 -3.35 -1.12
CA SER A 66 -18.57 -4.42 -0.85
C SER A 66 -18.25 -5.25 0.38
N SER A 67 -17.06 -5.10 0.95
CA SER A 67 -16.64 -5.81 2.16
C SER A 67 -17.01 -5.07 3.45
N GLN A 68 -16.84 -5.74 4.60
CA GLN A 68 -17.02 -5.12 5.93
C GLN A 68 -16.07 -3.95 6.21
N ILE A 69 -14.99 -3.81 5.42
CA ILE A 69 -14.07 -2.69 5.55
C ILE A 69 -14.74 -1.38 5.07
N GLY A 70 -15.60 -1.47 4.05
CA GLY A 70 -16.44 -0.38 3.52
C GLY A 70 -15.69 0.75 2.82
N SER A 71 -14.48 1.10 3.27
CA SER A 71 -13.65 2.15 2.68
C SER A 71 -12.17 1.88 2.90
N HIS A 72 -11.35 2.24 1.91
CA HIS A 72 -9.90 2.18 2.04
C HIS A 72 -9.35 3.21 3.05
N GLY A 73 -9.90 4.42 3.04
CA GLY A 73 -9.51 5.52 3.94
C GLY A 73 -8.13 6.16 3.73
N ASN A 74 -7.33 5.71 2.75
CA ASN A 74 -6.02 6.29 2.42
C ASN A 74 -5.56 5.82 1.02
N LEU A 75 -6.45 5.89 0.04
CA LEU A 75 -6.12 5.49 -1.32
C LEU A 75 -5.21 6.56 -1.93
N LYS A 76 -4.01 6.15 -2.36
CA LYS A 76 -3.01 6.99 -3.02
C LYS A 76 -2.07 6.11 -3.83
N SER A 77 -1.31 6.68 -4.75
CA SER A 77 -0.42 5.94 -5.65
C SER A 77 0.64 5.09 -4.93
N SER A 78 1.13 5.51 -3.76
CA SER A 78 2.05 4.70 -2.94
C SER A 78 1.40 3.46 -2.31
N ASN A 79 0.07 3.42 -2.21
CA ASN A 79 -0.69 2.29 -1.65
C ASN A 79 -1.32 1.42 -2.75
N CYS A 80 -0.90 1.62 -4.00
CA CYS A 80 -1.23 0.75 -5.13
C CYS A 80 0.09 0.12 -5.59
N VAL A 81 0.22 -1.20 -5.54
CA VAL A 81 1.44 -1.93 -5.88
C VAL A 81 1.23 -2.79 -7.12
N VAL A 82 2.29 -3.02 -7.89
CA VAL A 82 2.20 -3.66 -9.20
C VAL A 82 3.01 -4.95 -9.25
N ASP A 83 2.35 -6.05 -9.62
CA ASP A 83 2.98 -7.37 -9.69
C ASP A 83 3.85 -7.55 -10.94
N SER A 84 4.47 -8.74 -11.10
CA SER A 84 5.33 -9.04 -12.25
C SER A 84 4.59 -9.07 -13.59
N ARG A 85 3.26 -9.18 -13.58
CA ARG A 85 2.38 -9.22 -14.76
C ARG A 85 1.73 -7.87 -15.05
N PHE A 86 2.19 -6.80 -14.40
CA PHE A 86 1.61 -5.46 -14.50
C PHE A 86 0.15 -5.35 -14.02
N ILE A 87 -0.26 -6.22 -13.09
CA ILE A 87 -1.55 -6.10 -12.43
C ILE A 87 -1.40 -5.19 -11.21
N CYS A 88 -2.26 -4.17 -11.14
CA CYS A 88 -2.32 -3.26 -10.00
C CYS A 88 -3.15 -3.87 -8.86
N LYS A 89 -2.60 -3.79 -7.64
CA LYS A 89 -3.14 -4.35 -6.41
C LYS A 89 -3.18 -3.27 -5.33
N ILE A 90 -4.31 -3.15 -4.65
CA ILE A 90 -4.49 -2.18 -3.57
C ILE A 90 -3.97 -2.76 -2.26
N THR A 91 -3.20 -1.97 -1.50
CA THR A 91 -2.66 -2.32 -0.18
C THR A 91 -3.06 -1.31 0.89
N ASP A 92 -2.69 -1.56 2.14
CA ASP A 92 -2.90 -0.67 3.28
C ASP A 92 -4.36 -0.22 3.51
N PHE A 93 -5.34 -1.05 3.16
CA PHE A 93 -6.75 -0.79 3.45
C PHE A 93 -7.12 -1.35 4.84
N GLY A 94 -8.11 -0.75 5.52
CA GLY A 94 -8.61 -1.29 6.80
C GLY A 94 -7.63 -1.19 7.98
N LEU A 95 -6.64 -0.29 7.93
CA LEU A 95 -5.64 -0.08 8.99
C LEU A 95 -5.75 1.26 9.76
N PRO A 96 -6.95 1.82 10.05
CA PRO A 96 -7.05 3.14 10.67
C PRO A 96 -6.46 3.18 12.09
N THR A 97 -6.60 2.09 12.87
CA THR A 97 -6.08 1.99 14.24
C THR A 97 -4.55 1.92 14.29
N LEU A 98 -3.92 1.20 13.36
CA LEU A 98 -2.46 1.15 13.28
C LEU A 98 -1.86 2.50 12.86
N ARG A 99 -2.55 3.22 11.96
CA ARG A 99 -2.13 4.56 11.53
C ARG A 99 -2.20 5.61 12.63
N SER A 100 -3.18 5.49 13.52
CA SER A 100 -3.33 6.39 14.68
C SER A 100 -2.12 6.28 15.64
N ASN A 101 -1.57 5.07 15.81
CA ASN A 101 -0.46 4.82 16.72
C ASN A 101 0.89 5.29 16.19
N SER A 102 1.10 5.33 14.87
CA SER A 102 2.33 5.88 14.26
C SER A 102 2.51 7.39 14.47
N ASN A 103 1.46 8.13 14.85
CA ASN A 103 1.57 9.56 15.18
C ASN A 103 2.13 9.84 16.57
N LYS A 104 2.44 8.80 17.36
CA LYS A 104 3.26 8.93 18.58
C LYS A 104 4.71 8.58 18.22
N GLY A 105 5.37 9.50 17.52
CA GLY A 105 6.81 9.43 17.28
C GLY A 105 7.57 9.51 18.60
N SER A 106 7.79 8.39 19.26
CA SER A 106 8.94 8.26 20.14
C SER A 106 10.16 8.03 19.24
N PRO A 107 11.19 8.89 19.27
CA PRO A 107 12.39 8.66 18.50
C PRO A 107 13.02 7.32 18.92
N PRO A 108 13.70 6.60 18.00
CA PRO A 108 14.44 5.41 18.36
C PRO A 108 15.41 5.71 19.52
N PRO A 109 15.54 4.81 20.51
CA PRO A 109 16.40 5.05 21.65
C PRO A 109 17.85 5.24 21.18
N GLY A 110 18.37 6.46 21.37
CA GLY A 110 19.75 6.83 21.02
C GLY A 110 19.91 7.96 20.01
N VAL A 111 18.82 8.48 19.41
CA VAL A 111 18.92 9.64 18.48
C VAL A 111 18.58 10.95 19.20
N PRO A 112 19.51 11.94 19.24
CA PRO A 112 19.24 13.25 19.82
C PRO A 112 18.11 13.98 19.11
N LYS A 113 17.28 14.69 19.87
CA LYS A 113 16.04 15.35 19.40
C LYS A 113 16.26 16.53 18.45
N ASP A 114 17.51 16.91 18.19
CA ASP A 114 17.86 18.14 17.46
C ASP A 114 18.38 17.89 16.04
N ALA A 115 18.35 16.64 15.55
CA ALA A 115 18.76 16.33 14.18
C ALA A 115 17.66 16.70 13.17
N ALA A 116 17.64 17.97 12.79
CA ALA A 116 16.82 18.53 11.72
C ALA A 116 17.20 17.96 10.35
N PHE A 117 16.87 16.72 10.01
CA PHE A 117 16.92 16.23 8.63
C PHE A 117 15.91 15.11 8.38
N TYR A 118 14.72 15.49 7.90
CA TYR A 118 13.95 14.72 6.93
C TYR A 118 13.35 15.74 5.95
N LYS A 119 14.01 15.92 4.80
CA LYS A 119 13.36 16.36 3.58
C LYS A 119 12.72 15.13 2.92
#